data_AF-A0A7Y0G0Z3-F1
#
_entry.id   AF-A0A7Y0G0Z3-F1
#
_cell.length_a   1.000
_cell.length_b   1.000
_cell.length_c   1.000
_cell.angle_alpha   90.00
_cell.angle_beta   90.00
_cell.angle_gamma   90.00
#
_symmetry.space_group_name_H-M   'P 1'
#
loop_
_entity.id
_entity.type
_entity.pdbx_description
1 polymer ?
#
loop_
_entity_poly.entity_id
_entity_poly.type
_entity_poly.pdbx_seq_one_letter_code
_entity_poly.pdbx_strand_id
1 'polypeptide(L)'
;MTRIEEDGELRGPDLADGILPDGEEWNEQTRAWWDTWRRSPQAQTFTQTDWDFLVDTALLHHIFWTKGRWEYASELRLRAAKFGATPEDRMRLKLKVEAPGAPPAAAPGPTAIHARRKSLRIVNEDTAG
;
A
#
# COMPACT_ATOMS: atom_id res chain seq x y z
N MET A 1 -12.08 -4.68 9.53
CA MET A 1 -10.76 -4.83 8.90
C MET A 1 -11.00 -5.65 7.66
N THR A 2 -10.77 -5.08 6.50
CA THR A 2 -10.98 -5.77 5.22
C THR A 2 -9.72 -6.58 4.93
N ARG A 3 -9.88 -7.89 4.74
CA ARG A 3 -8.81 -8.80 4.37
C ARG A 3 -8.86 -8.99 2.85
N ILE A 4 -7.69 -8.89 2.22
CA ILE A 4 -7.51 -9.04 0.78
C ILE A 4 -6.28 -9.91 0.58
N GLU A 5 -6.37 -10.91 -0.29
CA GLU A 5 -5.28 -11.84 -0.58
C GLU A 5 -4.51 -11.40 -1.81
N GLU A 6 -3.20 -11.61 -1.83
CA GLU A 6 -2.40 -11.38 -3.04
C GLU A 6 -2.56 -12.57 -4.00
N ASP A 7 -3.10 -12.29 -5.19
CA ASP A 7 -3.42 -13.29 -6.22
C ASP A 7 -2.71 -13.07 -7.57
N GLY A 8 -2.07 -11.91 -7.76
CA GLY A 8 -1.36 -11.55 -8.99
C GLY A 8 -2.26 -11.35 -10.21
N GLU A 9 -3.59 -11.33 -10.03
CA GLU A 9 -4.54 -11.15 -11.14
C GLU A 9 -4.54 -9.69 -11.63
N LEU A 10 -4.52 -9.53 -12.95
CA LEU A 10 -4.57 -8.22 -13.60
C LEU A 10 -6.02 -7.73 -13.68
N ARG A 11 -6.33 -6.62 -13.03
CA ARG A 11 -7.68 -6.04 -12.95
C ARG A 11 -7.77 -4.67 -13.60
N GLY A 12 -9.00 -4.24 -13.86
CA GLY A 12 -9.29 -2.90 -14.39
C GLY A 12 -8.90 -2.73 -15.86
N PRO A 13 -9.17 -1.53 -16.40
CA PRO A 13 -8.94 -1.25 -17.80
C PRO A 13 -7.45 -1.13 -18.13
N ASP A 14 -7.13 -1.33 -19.40
CA ASP A 14 -5.84 -0.90 -19.93
C ASP A 14 -5.74 0.63 -19.88
N LEU A 15 -4.51 1.14 -19.76
CA LEU A 15 -4.29 2.57 -19.79
C LEU A 15 -4.57 3.06 -21.22
N ALA A 16 -5.62 3.87 -21.38
CA ALA A 16 -6.09 4.24 -22.71
C ALA A 16 -5.04 5.04 -23.49
N ASP A 17 -4.81 4.64 -24.73
CA ASP A 17 -4.00 5.39 -25.68
C ASP A 17 -4.76 6.61 -26.20
N GLY A 18 -4.04 7.66 -26.59
CA GLY A 18 -4.63 8.83 -27.24
C GLY A 18 -5.38 9.81 -26.33
N ILE A 19 -5.39 9.60 -25.00
CA ILE A 19 -5.92 10.59 -24.05
C ILE A 19 -4.90 11.66 -23.66
N LEU A 20 -3.64 11.47 -24.03
CA LEU A 20 -2.57 12.45 -23.83
C LEU A 20 -2.56 13.51 -24.95
N PRO A 21 -2.18 14.76 -24.65
CA PRO A 21 -2.06 15.82 -25.65
C PRO A 21 -1.08 15.44 -26.78
N ASP A 22 -1.35 15.97 -27.97
CA ASP A 22 -0.46 15.89 -29.13
C ASP A 22 -0.08 14.46 -29.57
N GLY A 23 -0.87 13.46 -29.16
CA GLY A 23 -0.59 12.05 -29.45
C GLY A 23 0.64 11.51 -28.70
N GLU A 24 1.02 12.12 -27.58
CA GLU A 24 2.12 11.64 -26.74
C GLU A 24 1.84 10.23 -26.22
N GLU A 25 2.88 9.40 -26.12
CA GLU A 25 2.81 8.10 -25.47
C GLU A 25 3.02 8.21 -23.96
N TRP A 26 2.39 7.32 -23.21
CA TRP A 26 2.60 7.23 -21.78
C TRP A 26 4.05 6.96 -21.40
N ASN A 27 4.57 7.74 -20.46
CA ASN A 27 5.88 7.50 -19.87
C ASN A 27 5.97 6.08 -19.29
N GLU A 28 7.10 5.41 -19.49
CA GLU A 28 7.34 4.04 -19.03
C GLU A 28 7.10 3.88 -17.52
N GLN A 29 7.49 4.88 -16.72
CA GLN A 29 7.29 4.87 -15.28
C GLN A 29 5.81 4.99 -14.90
N THR A 30 5.00 5.70 -15.69
CA THR A 30 3.54 5.74 -15.52
C THR A 30 2.88 4.43 -15.91
N ARG A 31 3.33 3.79 -17.00
CA ARG A 31 2.85 2.46 -17.40
C ARG A 31 3.14 1.41 -16.33
N ALA A 32 4.37 1.40 -15.80
CA ALA A 32 4.75 0.50 -14.71
C ALA A 32 3.94 0.77 -13.43
N TRP A 33 3.72 2.04 -13.10
CA TRP A 33 2.88 2.44 -11.96
C TRP A 33 1.42 1.99 -12.12
N TRP A 34 0.85 2.12 -13.33
CA TRP A 34 -0.50 1.66 -13.63
C TRP A 34 -0.62 0.14 -13.49
N ASP A 35 0.30 -0.63 -14.07
CA ASP A 35 0.33 -2.10 -13.97
C ASP A 35 0.44 -2.55 -12.50
N THR A 36 1.22 -1.82 -11.68
CA THR A 36 1.32 -2.07 -10.24
C THR A 36 -0.04 -1.96 -9.55
N TRP A 37 -0.83 -0.93 -9.86
CA TRP A 37 -2.19 -0.81 -9.30
C TRP A 37 -3.11 -1.92 -9.79
N ARG A 38 -3.05 -2.26 -11.08
CA ARG A 38 -3.88 -3.31 -11.67
C ARG A 38 -3.62 -4.70 -11.08
N ARG A 39 -2.39 -4.99 -10.68
CA ARG A 39 -2.00 -6.25 -10.02
C ARG A 39 -2.07 -6.18 -8.51
N SER A 40 -2.32 -5.00 -7.95
CA SER A 40 -2.35 -4.83 -6.49
C SER A 40 -3.53 -5.61 -5.90
N PRO A 41 -3.37 -6.21 -4.71
CA PRO A 41 -4.49 -6.85 -4.00
C PRO A 41 -5.68 -5.89 -3.86
N GLN A 42 -5.42 -4.61 -3.59
CA GLN A 42 -6.45 -3.57 -3.42
C GLN A 42 -7.41 -3.49 -4.62
N ALA A 43 -6.95 -3.79 -5.84
CA ALA A 43 -7.77 -3.76 -7.05
C ALA A 43 -8.98 -4.72 -7.02
N GLN A 44 -8.99 -5.73 -6.15
CA GLN A 44 -10.16 -6.59 -5.91
C GLN A 44 -11.39 -5.82 -5.40
N THR A 45 -11.15 -4.68 -4.77
CA THR A 45 -12.20 -3.85 -4.16
C THR A 45 -12.56 -2.63 -5.00
N PHE A 46 -11.85 -2.38 -6.10
CA PHE A 46 -12.04 -1.18 -6.90
C PHE A 46 -13.33 -1.25 -7.70
N THR A 47 -14.07 -0.16 -7.64
CA THR A 47 -15.24 0.12 -8.46
C THR A 47 -14.84 0.97 -9.66
N GLN A 48 -15.75 1.19 -10.61
CA GLN A 48 -15.47 1.99 -11.80
C GLN A 48 -14.96 3.40 -11.43
N THR A 49 -15.53 4.03 -10.41
CA THR A 49 -15.11 5.37 -9.96
C THR A 49 -13.69 5.40 -9.40
N ASP A 50 -13.22 4.29 -8.85
CA ASP A 50 -11.83 4.17 -8.38
C ASP A 50 -10.86 4.13 -9.56
N TRP A 51 -11.22 3.39 -10.62
CA TRP A 51 -10.44 3.35 -11.85
C TRP A 51 -10.39 4.71 -12.53
N ASP A 52 -11.53 5.39 -12.66
CA ASP A 52 -11.59 6.73 -13.26
C ASP A 52 -10.68 7.72 -12.49
N PHE A 53 -10.72 7.67 -11.16
CA PHE A 53 -9.85 8.49 -10.32
C PHE A 53 -8.36 8.14 -10.46
N LEU A 54 -8.03 6.86 -10.62
CA LEU A 54 -6.67 6.41 -10.86
C LEU A 54 -6.17 6.85 -12.25
N VAL A 55 -7.01 6.90 -13.28
CA VAL A 55 -6.64 7.43 -14.61
C VAL A 55 -6.25 8.92 -14.50
N ASP A 56 -7.04 9.73 -13.80
CA ASP A 56 -6.69 11.13 -13.54
C ASP A 56 -5.37 11.26 -12.77
N THR A 57 -5.10 10.32 -11.88
CA THR A 57 -3.84 10.25 -11.13
C THR A 57 -2.68 9.82 -12.04
N ALA A 58 -2.91 8.94 -13.01
CA ALA A 58 -1.93 8.54 -14.01
C ALA A 58 -1.51 9.73 -14.88
N LEU A 59 -2.45 10.60 -15.26
CA LEU A 59 -2.17 11.83 -16.01
C LEU A 59 -1.21 12.75 -15.24
N LEU A 60 -1.47 12.97 -13.94
CA LEU A 60 -0.58 13.75 -13.08
C LEU A 60 0.79 13.08 -12.93
N HIS A 61 0.83 11.75 -12.81
CA HIS A 61 2.06 10.98 -12.69
C HIS A 61 2.90 11.06 -13.98
N HIS A 62 2.25 11.03 -15.14
CA HIS A 62 2.91 11.25 -16.43
C HIS A 62 3.55 12.63 -16.52
N ILE A 63 2.79 13.69 -16.22
CA ILE A 63 3.30 15.07 -16.25
C ILE A 63 4.45 15.27 -15.26
N PHE A 64 4.35 14.65 -14.08
CA PHE A 64 5.40 14.64 -13.06
C PHE A 64 6.72 14.11 -13.62
N TRP A 65 6.70 12.98 -14.33
CA TRP A 65 7.91 12.38 -14.91
C TRP A 65 8.39 13.05 -16.20
N THR A 66 7.49 13.39 -17.12
CA THR A 66 7.90 13.91 -18.44
C THR A 66 8.26 15.39 -18.42
N LYS A 67 7.60 16.18 -17.57
CA LYS A 67 7.79 17.64 -17.49
C LYS A 67 8.54 18.07 -16.22
N GLY A 68 8.95 17.13 -15.36
CA GLY A 68 9.69 17.42 -14.12
C GLY A 68 8.91 18.31 -13.14
N ARG A 69 7.58 18.18 -13.11
CA ARG A 69 6.68 19.01 -12.29
C ARG A 69 6.58 18.44 -10.87
N TRP A 70 7.68 18.55 -10.12
CA TRP A 70 7.83 17.97 -8.79
C TRP A 70 6.81 18.48 -7.78
N GLU A 71 6.17 19.62 -8.02
CA GLU A 71 5.08 20.13 -7.18
C GLU A 71 3.88 19.17 -7.11
N TYR A 72 3.69 18.30 -8.11
CA TYR A 72 2.64 17.28 -8.08
C TYR A 72 2.96 16.09 -7.17
N ALA A 73 4.18 15.96 -6.64
CA ALA A 73 4.55 14.87 -5.74
C ALA A 73 3.61 14.77 -4.53
N SER A 74 3.29 15.90 -3.93
CA SER A 74 2.42 15.97 -2.75
C SER A 74 0.99 15.51 -3.09
N GLU A 75 0.45 15.96 -4.22
CA GLU A 75 -0.88 15.58 -4.68
C GLU A 75 -0.93 14.09 -5.06
N LEU A 76 0.06 13.59 -5.80
CA LEU A 76 0.18 12.17 -6.15
C LEU A 76 0.20 11.30 -4.90
N ARG A 77 0.96 11.68 -3.87
CA ARG A 77 0.98 10.98 -2.59
C ARG A 77 -0.39 10.96 -1.92
N LEU A 78 -1.11 12.09 -1.89
CA LEU A 78 -2.44 12.17 -1.29
C LEU A 78 -3.48 11.33 -2.06
N ARG A 79 -3.41 11.33 -3.39
CA ARG A 79 -4.28 10.51 -4.25
C ARG A 79 -4.03 9.03 -4.07
N ALA A 80 -2.77 8.60 -4.14
CA ALA A 80 -2.37 7.21 -3.94
C ALA A 80 -2.73 6.70 -2.52
N ALA A 81 -2.64 7.56 -1.51
CA ALA A 81 -3.00 7.24 -0.13
C ALA A 81 -4.48 6.92 0.09
N LYS A 82 -5.38 7.32 -0.83
CA LYS A 82 -6.82 6.95 -0.78
C LYS A 82 -7.02 5.46 -1.05
N PHE A 83 -6.08 4.82 -1.75
CA PHE A 83 -6.15 3.42 -2.16
C PHE A 83 -5.18 2.52 -1.39
N GLY A 84 -4.54 3.03 -0.32
CA GLY A 84 -3.65 2.21 0.49
C GLY A 84 -2.28 1.96 -0.18
N ALA A 85 -1.70 2.96 -0.84
CA ALA A 85 -0.41 2.82 -1.50
C ALA A 85 0.72 2.42 -0.54
N THR A 86 0.77 3.03 0.64
CA THR A 86 1.78 2.72 1.67
C THR A 86 1.23 1.80 2.77
N PRO A 87 2.10 1.13 3.55
CA PRO A 87 1.66 0.37 4.73
C PRO A 87 0.85 1.21 5.72
N GLU A 88 1.23 2.47 5.95
CA GLU A 88 0.51 3.39 6.81
C GLU A 88 -0.91 3.67 6.28
N ASP A 89 -1.04 3.89 4.97
CA ASP A 89 -2.34 4.11 4.34
C ASP A 89 -3.23 2.88 4.46
N ARG A 90 -2.68 1.68 4.27
CA ARG A 90 -3.43 0.42 4.46
C ARG A 90 -3.89 0.25 5.90
N MET A 91 -3.03 0.55 6.88
CA MET A 91 -3.41 0.53 8.29
C MET A 91 -4.56 1.51 8.59
N ARG A 92 -4.47 2.74 8.07
CA ARG A 92 -5.52 3.77 8.22
C ARG A 92 -6.84 3.36 7.59
N LEU A 93 -6.80 2.70 6.43
CA LEU A 93 -7.97 2.15 5.75
C LEU A 93 -8.46 0.81 6.35
N LYS A 94 -7.75 0.28 7.36
CA LYS A 94 -8.02 -1.04 7.95
C LYS A 94 -8.01 -2.16 6.91
N LEU A 95 -7.11 -2.05 5.93
CA LEU A 95 -6.83 -3.04 4.89
C LEU A 95 -5.70 -3.96 5.36
N LYS A 96 -5.93 -5.27 5.30
CA LYS A 96 -4.91 -6.29 5.53
C LYS A 96 -4.65 -7.02 4.22
N VAL A 97 -3.45 -6.86 3.68
CA VAL A 97 -2.96 -7.67 2.57
C VAL A 97 -2.33 -8.93 3.15
N GLU A 98 -2.81 -10.09 2.74
CA GLU A 98 -2.24 -11.38 3.13
C GLU A 98 -1.42 -11.93 1.97
N ALA A 99 -0.15 -12.24 2.25
CA ALA A 99 0.75 -12.82 1.26
C ALA A 99 0.33 -14.27 0.94
N PRO A 100 0.55 -14.75 -0.28
CA PRO A 100 0.15 -16.09 -0.66
C PRO A 100 0.93 -17.11 0.18
N GLY A 101 0.21 -17.98 0.90
CA GLY A 101 0.81 -19.04 1.71
C GLY A 101 1.40 -18.61 3.06
N ALA A 102 1.20 -17.36 3.51
CA ALA A 102 1.61 -16.96 4.84
C ALA A 102 0.77 -17.69 5.91
N PRO A 103 1.38 -18.41 6.87
CA PRO A 103 0.63 -18.99 7.98
C PRO A 103 -0.11 -17.87 8.72
N PRO A 104 -1.34 -18.10 9.19
CA PRO A 104 -2.15 -17.06 9.82
C PRO A 104 -1.34 -16.42 10.93
N ALA A 105 -1.07 -15.12 10.80
CA ALA A 105 -0.38 -14.36 11.83
C ALA A 105 -1.10 -14.60 13.15
N ALA A 106 -0.39 -15.23 14.10
CA ALA A 106 -0.96 -15.59 15.39
C ALA A 106 -1.62 -14.36 16.00
N ALA A 107 -2.90 -14.50 16.38
CA ALA A 107 -3.63 -13.43 17.03
C ALA A 107 -2.80 -12.93 18.23
N PRO A 108 -2.68 -11.61 18.45
CA PRO A 108 -1.99 -11.10 19.62
C PRO A 108 -2.75 -11.60 20.86
N GLY A 109 -2.19 -12.63 21.50
CA GLY A 109 -2.69 -13.15 22.77
C GLY A 109 -2.62 -12.08 23.85
N PRO A 110 -3.49 -12.13 24.86
CA PRO A 110 -3.55 -11.11 25.90
C PRO A 110 -2.19 -10.96 26.62
N THR A 111 -1.56 -9.81 26.37
CA THR A 111 -0.65 -9.07 27.24
C THR A 111 0.37 -9.88 28.06
N ALA A 112 1.56 -10.04 27.47
CA ALA A 112 2.83 -10.34 28.14
C ALA A 112 3.32 -9.21 29.10
N ILE A 113 2.40 -8.48 29.74
CA ILE A 113 2.70 -7.48 30.77
C ILE A 113 2.92 -8.16 32.13
N HIS A 114 2.22 -9.25 32.42
CA HIS A 114 2.40 -9.99 33.69
C HIS A 114 3.67 -10.84 33.73
N ALA A 115 4.17 -11.32 32.59
CA ALA A 115 5.36 -12.15 32.52
C ALA A 115 6.65 -11.38 32.89
N ARG A 116 6.74 -10.09 32.53
CA ARG A 116 7.90 -9.23 32.81
C ARG A 116 8.07 -8.86 34.29
N ARG A 117 7.00 -8.95 35.09
CA ARG A 117 7.05 -8.56 36.51
C ARG A 117 7.62 -9.67 37.39
N LYS A 118 7.66 -10.91 36.91
CA LYS A 118 8.20 -12.07 37.65
C LYS A 118 9.71 -12.23 37.53
N SER A 119 10.34 -11.62 36.52
CA SER A 119 11.79 -11.71 36.24
C SER A 119 12.64 -10.62 36.91
N LEU A 120 12.04 -9.76 37.75
CA LEU A 120 12.74 -8.66 38.44
C LEU A 120 12.95 -8.90 39.94
N ARG A 121 12.82 -10.15 40.41
CA ARG A 121 13.21 -10.49 41.78
C ARG A 121 14.74 -10.64 41.80
N ILE A 122 15.39 -9.50 42.06
CA ILE A 122 16.82 -9.32 42.31
C ILE A 122 17.35 -10.50 43.12
N VAL A 123 18.34 -11.18 42.57
CA VAL A 123 19.21 -12.10 43.30
C VAL A 123 20.16 -11.23 44.11
N ASN A 124 19.97 -11.20 45.42
CA ASN A 124 21.01 -10.81 46.37
C ASN A 124 20.92 -11.82 47.50
N GLU A 125 21.63 -12.93 47.35
CA GLU A 125 22.03 -13.79 48.47
C GLU A 125 23.54 -13.59 48.68
N ASP A 126 23.83 -13.06 49.86
CA ASP A 126 25.00 -13.25 50.71
C ASP A 126 26.33 -13.66 50.08
N THR A 127 27.33 -12.80 50.31
CA THR A 127 28.72 -13.26 50.41
C THR A 127 29.37 -12.67 51.64
N ALA A 128 29.95 -13.58 52.43
CA ALA A 128 30.99 -13.43 53.45
C ALA A 128 30.56 -13.05 54.88
N GLY A 129 30.81 -13.99 55.79
CA GLY A 129 30.80 -13.86 57.24
C GLY A 129 30.86 -15.20 57.93
#